data_AF-A0A1Q2L536-F1
#
_entry.id   AF-A0A1Q2L536-F1
#
_cell.length_a   1.000
_cell.length_b   1.000
_cell.length_c   1.000
_cell.angle_alpha   90.00
_cell.angle_beta   90.00
_cell.angle_gamma   90.00
#
_symmetry.space_group_name_H-M   'P 1'
#
loop_
_entity.id
_entity.type
_entity.pdbx_description
1 polymer ?
#
loop_
_entity_poly.entity_id
_entity_poly.type
_entity_poly.pdbx_seq_one_letter_code
_entity_poly.pdbx_strand_id
1 'polypeptide(L)'
;MQSGFRSPYATNRDERELDEFWHSRFQEKRKAQPKLITDFAAKKKYRPFVERLLTIRVEGAMYIPVSDRVWRKVIMDWLEMNCLEENWTVSVEEMVELLGKSGVELDSQQLKFAAYPVKSFLEIYAKAARTDLRLKGNLSVME
;
A
#
# COMPACT_ATOMS: atom_id res chain seq x y z
N MET A 1 9.42 -26.79 8.58
CA MET A 1 9.36 -26.25 7.20
C MET A 1 8.70 -24.90 7.28
N GLN A 2 9.47 -23.80 7.24
CA GLN A 2 8.91 -22.44 7.24
C GLN A 2 8.37 -22.16 5.84
N SER A 3 7.05 -21.99 5.71
CA SER A 3 6.46 -21.46 4.49
C SER A 3 6.86 -19.99 4.38
N GLY A 4 7.89 -19.70 3.56
CA GLY A 4 8.23 -18.32 3.20
C GLY A 4 7.01 -17.66 2.57
N PHE A 5 6.71 -16.43 2.98
CA PHE A 5 5.67 -15.63 2.34
C PHE A 5 6.00 -15.50 0.86
N ARG A 6 5.04 -15.91 0.02
CA ARG A 6 5.18 -15.81 -1.43
C ARG A 6 4.13 -14.85 -1.93
N SER A 7 4.56 -13.63 -2.24
CA SER A 7 3.67 -12.61 -2.80
C SER A 7 2.99 -13.15 -4.07
N PRO A 8 1.65 -13.09 -4.17
CA PRO A 8 0.92 -13.50 -5.37
C PRO A 8 1.12 -12.54 -6.56
N TYR A 9 1.80 -11.41 -6.36
CA TYR A 9 1.80 -10.27 -7.30
C TYR A 9 3.17 -9.96 -7.88
N ALA A 10 4.25 -10.42 -7.25
CA ALA A 10 5.58 -10.21 -7.77
C ALA A 10 5.79 -10.99 -9.09
N THR A 11 5.90 -10.24 -10.18
CA THR A 11 6.07 -10.74 -11.55
C THR A 11 7.53 -10.89 -11.95
N ASN A 12 8.43 -10.15 -11.29
CA ASN A 12 9.88 -10.24 -11.49
C ASN A 12 10.61 -10.48 -10.15
N ARG A 13 11.92 -10.69 -10.24
CA ARG A 13 12.77 -11.02 -9.09
C ARG A 13 12.89 -9.85 -8.11
N ASP A 14 13.09 -8.64 -8.61
CA ASP A 14 13.24 -7.45 -7.79
C ASP A 14 11.96 -7.16 -6.99
N GLU A 15 10.80 -7.37 -7.61
CA GLU A 15 9.50 -7.30 -6.95
C GLU A 15 9.33 -8.36 -5.85
N ARG A 16 9.89 -9.56 -6.02
CA ARG A 16 9.85 -10.61 -4.99
C ARG A 16 10.74 -10.25 -3.81
N GLU A 17 11.94 -9.76 -4.09
CA GLU A 17 12.91 -9.38 -3.06
C GLU A 17 12.38 -8.18 -2.25
N LEU A 18 11.74 -7.20 -2.89
CA LEU A 18 11.01 -6.12 -2.22
C LEU A 18 9.88 -6.65 -1.34
N ASP A 19 9.03 -7.53 -1.86
CA ASP A 19 7.88 -8.05 -1.12
C ASP A 19 8.32 -8.90 0.08
N GLU A 20 9.33 -9.76 -0.09
CA GLU A 20 9.92 -10.57 0.98
C GLU A 20 10.60 -9.69 2.04
N PHE A 21 11.36 -8.68 1.62
CA PHE A 21 11.99 -7.70 2.51
C PHE A 21 10.95 -7.00 3.37
N TRP A 22 9.86 -6.51 2.76
CA TRP A 22 8.78 -5.86 3.49
C TRP A 22 8.02 -6.80 4.40
N HIS A 23 7.72 -8.00 3.93
CA HIS A 23 7.01 -8.98 4.73
C HIS A 23 7.79 -9.33 6.01
N SER A 24 9.10 -9.52 5.90
CA SER A 24 9.96 -9.77 7.06
C SER A 24 9.97 -8.58 8.03
N ARG A 25 10.00 -7.35 7.49
CA ARG A 25 10.10 -6.13 8.31
C ARG A 25 8.79 -5.75 9.02
N PHE A 26 7.65 -6.11 8.45
CA PHE A 26 6.33 -5.80 9.03
C PHE A 26 5.78 -6.89 9.97
N GLN A 27 6.23 -8.14 9.84
CA GLN A 27 5.86 -9.25 10.73
C GLN A 27 6.36 -9.03 12.18
N GLU A 28 7.44 -8.27 12.40
CA GLU A 28 7.97 -7.98 13.75
C GLU A 28 6.99 -7.22 14.67
N LYS A 29 5.92 -6.60 14.13
CA LYS A 29 4.98 -5.78 14.93
C LYS A 29 3.66 -6.45 15.32
N ARG A 30 3.33 -7.71 14.94
CA ARG A 30 1.94 -8.22 15.11
C ARG A 30 1.82 -9.58 15.81
N LYS A 31 0.95 -9.62 16.84
CA LYS A 31 0.50 -10.85 17.54
C LYS A 31 -0.69 -11.56 16.86
N ALA A 32 -1.29 -10.96 15.83
CA ALA A 32 -2.45 -11.51 15.12
C ALA A 32 -2.09 -11.83 13.66
N GLN A 33 -2.59 -12.95 13.14
CA GLN A 33 -2.40 -13.33 11.74
C GLN A 33 -2.98 -12.23 10.82
N PRO A 34 -2.21 -11.71 9.86
CA PRO A 34 -2.73 -10.74 8.89
C PRO A 34 -3.87 -11.39 8.10
N LYS A 35 -5.05 -10.76 8.09
CA LYS A 35 -6.12 -11.10 7.13
C LYS A 35 -5.81 -10.36 5.84
N LEU A 36 -5.63 -11.09 4.75
CA LEU A 36 -5.33 -10.51 3.44
C LEU A 36 -6.62 -9.96 2.82
N ILE A 37 -6.52 -8.94 1.99
CA ILE A 37 -7.70 -8.42 1.27
C ILE A 37 -8.33 -9.51 0.39
N THR A 38 -7.53 -10.45 -0.10
CA THR A 38 -8.01 -11.62 -0.85
C THR A 38 -8.89 -12.57 -0.04
N ASP A 39 -8.89 -12.47 1.29
CA ASP A 39 -9.79 -13.21 2.15
C ASP A 39 -11.22 -12.65 2.09
N PHE A 40 -11.36 -11.39 1.68
CA PHE A 40 -12.64 -10.66 1.58
C PHE A 40 -13.09 -10.39 0.14
N ALA A 41 -12.16 -10.42 -0.82
CA ALA A 41 -12.42 -10.14 -2.22
C ALA A 41 -11.90 -11.25 -3.13
N ALA A 42 -12.71 -11.64 -4.11
CA ALA A 42 -12.31 -12.67 -5.08
C ALA A 42 -11.05 -12.26 -5.84
N LYS A 43 -10.04 -13.13 -5.89
CA LYS A 43 -8.74 -12.92 -6.58
C LYS A 43 -8.88 -12.36 -8.00
N LYS A 44 -9.92 -12.79 -8.73
CA LYS A 44 -10.25 -12.31 -10.09
C LYS A 44 -10.59 -10.81 -10.18
N LYS A 45 -11.07 -10.21 -9.09
CA LYS A 45 -11.35 -8.77 -8.96
C LYS A 45 -10.15 -8.02 -8.40
N TYR A 46 -9.38 -8.66 -7.53
CA TYR A 46 -8.28 -8.02 -6.84
C TYR A 46 -7.10 -7.69 -7.76
N ARG A 47 -6.70 -8.60 -8.65
CA ARG A 47 -5.57 -8.32 -9.58
C ARG A 47 -5.82 -7.12 -10.50
N PRO A 48 -6.99 -7.00 -11.18
CA PRO A 48 -7.31 -5.79 -11.95
C PRO A 48 -7.41 -4.53 -11.09
N PHE A 49 -7.88 -4.65 -9.85
CA PHE A 49 -7.94 -3.55 -8.90
C PHE A 49 -6.54 -3.00 -8.60
N VAL A 50 -5.57 -3.88 -8.34
CA VAL A 50 -4.16 -3.50 -8.09
C VAL A 50 -3.54 -2.80 -9.28
N GLU A 51 -3.59 -3.42 -10.47
CA GLU A 51 -2.97 -2.83 -11.67
C GLU A 51 -3.55 -1.45 -12.01
N ARG A 52 -4.85 -1.25 -11.81
CA ARG A 52 -5.50 0.05 -12.02
C ARG A 52 -5.03 1.09 -11.00
N LEU A 53 -4.88 0.73 -9.72
CA LEU A 53 -4.39 1.66 -8.70
C LEU A 53 -2.92 2.04 -8.92
N LEU A 54 -2.10 1.10 -9.40
CA LEU A 54 -0.71 1.40 -9.74
C LEU A 54 -0.58 2.39 -10.90
N THR A 55 -1.59 2.48 -11.78
CA THR A 55 -1.55 3.27 -13.03
C THR A 55 -2.47 4.50 -13.04
N ILE A 56 -3.33 4.66 -12.03
CA ILE A 56 -4.25 5.81 -11.98
C ILE A 56 -3.50 7.13 -11.87
N ARG A 57 -4.06 8.21 -12.41
CA ARG A 57 -3.50 9.55 -12.19
C ARG A 57 -3.72 9.94 -10.72
N VAL A 58 -2.64 10.36 -10.06
CA VAL A 58 -2.68 10.93 -8.71
C VAL A 58 -2.20 12.37 -8.79
N GLU A 59 -2.90 13.26 -8.11
CA GLU A 59 -2.54 14.68 -8.10
C GLU A 59 -1.25 14.91 -7.30
N GLY A 60 -0.37 15.77 -7.83
CA GLY A 60 0.92 16.07 -7.19
C GLY A 60 1.90 14.90 -7.13
N ALA A 61 1.69 13.82 -7.90
CA ALA A 61 2.60 12.67 -7.93
C ALA A 61 4.07 13.05 -8.23
N MET A 62 4.28 14.14 -8.97
CA MET A 62 5.60 14.73 -9.24
C MET A 62 6.43 15.11 -8.00
N TYR A 63 5.80 15.23 -6.82
CA TYR A 63 6.50 15.55 -5.57
C TYR A 63 7.21 14.35 -4.95
N ILE A 64 7.01 13.14 -5.47
CA ILE A 64 7.73 11.94 -5.06
C ILE A 64 8.68 11.56 -6.22
N PRO A 65 10.01 11.64 -6.04
CA PRO A 65 11.00 11.56 -7.13
C PRO A 65 11.31 10.10 -7.56
N VAL A 66 10.32 9.22 -7.51
CA VAL A 66 10.43 7.84 -7.98
C VAL A 66 9.25 7.48 -8.86
N SER A 67 9.34 6.38 -9.60
CA SER A 67 8.22 5.91 -10.42
C SER A 67 6.94 5.78 -9.60
N ASP A 68 5.83 6.26 -10.17
CA ASP A 68 4.48 6.14 -9.61
C ASP A 68 4.16 4.72 -9.12
N ARG A 69 4.58 3.72 -9.89
CA ARG A 69 4.35 2.31 -9.55
C ARG A 69 5.09 1.89 -8.29
N VAL A 70 6.28 2.43 -8.05
CA VAL A 70 7.15 2.04 -6.93
C VAL A 70 6.57 2.51 -5.60
N TRP A 71 6.30 3.80 -5.45
CA TRP A 71 5.81 4.33 -4.17
C TRP A 71 4.37 3.90 -3.87
N ARG A 72 3.53 3.76 -4.91
CA ARG A 72 2.16 3.23 -4.74
C ARG A 72 2.17 1.78 -4.29
N LYS A 73 3.07 0.96 -4.83
CA LYS A 73 3.22 -0.44 -4.43
C LYS A 73 3.56 -0.54 -2.94
N VAL A 74 4.52 0.25 -2.46
CA VAL A 74 4.89 0.29 -1.02
C VAL A 74 3.67 0.56 -0.13
N ILE A 75 2.87 1.57 -0.47
CA ILE A 75 1.67 1.91 0.31
C ILE A 75 0.61 0.81 0.21
N MET A 76 0.40 0.24 -0.99
CA MET A 76 -0.57 -0.83 -1.19
C MET A 76 -0.22 -2.10 -0.42
N ASP A 77 1.05 -2.50 -0.41
CA ASP A 77 1.51 -3.66 0.34
C ASP A 77 1.28 -3.47 1.84
N TRP A 78 1.55 -2.26 2.35
CA TRP A 78 1.25 -1.91 3.73
C TRP A 78 -0.26 -1.99 4.03
N LEU A 79 -1.11 -1.46 3.15
CA LEU A 79 -2.57 -1.52 3.32
C LEU A 79 -3.10 -2.96 3.29
N GLU A 80 -2.57 -3.82 2.42
CA GLU A 80 -2.96 -5.23 2.34
C GLU A 80 -2.59 -5.97 3.62
N MET A 81 -1.39 -5.72 4.14
CA MET A 81 -0.93 -6.36 5.38
C MET A 81 -1.68 -5.84 6.60
N ASN A 82 -2.05 -4.56 6.63
CA ASN A 82 -2.68 -3.91 7.80
C ASN A 82 -4.21 -3.83 7.73
N CYS A 83 -4.83 -4.51 6.76
CA CYS A 83 -6.28 -4.67 6.65
C CYS A 83 -6.82 -5.45 7.88
N LEU A 84 -7.21 -4.71 8.93
CA LEU A 84 -7.92 -5.22 10.11
C LEU A 84 -9.42 -4.96 9.90
N GLU A 85 -10.27 -5.96 10.08
CA GLU A 85 -11.70 -5.84 9.75
C GLU A 85 -12.44 -4.65 10.41
N GLU A 86 -13.54 -4.30 9.74
CA GLU A 86 -14.56 -3.28 10.04
C GLU A 86 -14.14 -1.81 9.93
N ASN A 87 -13.08 -1.34 10.57
CA ASN A 87 -12.61 0.04 10.39
C ASN A 87 -11.11 0.11 10.64
N TRP A 88 -10.37 0.76 9.73
CA TRP A 88 -8.96 1.02 9.96
C TRP A 88 -8.60 2.45 9.56
N THR A 89 -7.66 3.00 10.30
CA THR A 89 -7.19 4.38 10.13
C THR A 89 -5.75 4.34 9.65
N VAL A 90 -5.45 5.18 8.66
CA VAL A 90 -4.09 5.36 8.15
C VAL A 90 -3.70 6.82 8.27
N SER A 91 -2.49 7.10 8.73
CA SER A 91 -1.93 8.45 8.76
C SER A 91 -1.14 8.72 7.48
N VAL A 92 -1.31 9.90 6.89
CA VAL A 92 -0.50 10.37 5.76
C VAL A 92 0.97 10.48 6.17
N GLU A 93 1.26 11.03 7.35
CA GLU A 93 2.62 11.09 7.91
C GLU A 93 3.26 9.71 8.02
N GLU A 94 2.53 8.71 8.54
CA GLU A 94 3.03 7.32 8.63
C GLU A 94 3.39 6.76 7.24
N MET A 95 2.60 7.07 6.23
CA MET A 95 2.85 6.62 4.87
C MET A 95 4.05 7.35 4.23
N VAL A 96 4.25 8.64 4.52
CA VAL A 96 5.46 9.37 4.07
C VAL A 96 6.71 8.80 4.75
N GLU A 97 6.66 8.54 6.05
CA GLU A 97 7.76 7.87 6.76
C GLU A 97 8.05 6.48 6.21
N LEU A 98 6.99 5.72 5.87
CA LEU A 98 7.09 4.41 5.25
C LEU A 98 7.86 4.49 3.93
N LEU A 99 7.58 5.48 3.07
CA LEU A 99 8.33 5.70 1.84
C LEU A 99 9.82 5.95 2.13
N GLY A 100 10.14 6.80 3.11
CA GLY A 100 11.52 7.05 3.53
C GLY A 100 12.24 5.79 4.02
N LYS A 101 11.58 5.01 4.89
CA LYS A 101 12.08 3.70 5.37
C LYS A 101 12.27 2.70 4.23
N SER A 102 11.61 2.94 3.08
CA SER A 102 11.63 2.13 1.87
C SER A 102 12.71 2.50 0.87
N GLY A 103 13.57 3.47 1.19
CA GLY A 103 14.60 3.94 0.28
C GLY A 103 14.09 4.93 -0.76
N VAL A 104 12.86 5.45 -0.60
CA VAL A 104 12.43 6.64 -1.34
C VAL A 104 13.04 7.85 -0.64
N GLU A 105 14.16 8.32 -1.18
CA GLU A 105 14.83 9.51 -0.67
C GLU A 105 14.01 10.76 -1.04
N LEU A 106 13.46 11.40 -0.01
CA LEU A 106 12.75 12.66 -0.13
C LEU A 106 13.63 13.76 0.47
N ASP A 107 13.90 14.81 -0.31
CA ASP A 107 14.54 16.00 0.21
C ASP A 107 13.60 16.80 1.13
N SER A 108 14.12 17.86 1.76
CA SER A 108 13.36 18.67 2.71
C SER A 108 12.17 19.43 2.11
N GLN A 109 12.18 19.69 0.80
CA GLN A 109 11.06 20.30 0.08
C GLN A 109 10.04 19.23 -0.32
N GLN A 110 10.50 18.09 -0.82
CA GLN A 110 9.66 16.94 -1.18
C GLN A 110 8.92 16.39 0.04
N LEU A 111 9.56 16.29 1.22
CA LEU A 111 8.89 15.89 2.46
C LEU A 111 7.68 16.77 2.79
N LYS A 112 7.76 18.08 2.53
CA LYS A 112 6.64 19.01 2.76
C LYS A 112 5.47 18.78 1.82
N PHE A 113 5.73 18.29 0.60
CA PHE A 113 4.72 18.14 -0.44
C PHE A 113 4.28 16.70 -0.67
N ALA A 114 5.05 15.70 -0.23
CA ALA A 114 4.78 14.27 -0.42
C ALA A 114 3.49 13.82 0.29
N ALA A 115 3.09 14.52 1.35
CA ALA A 115 1.80 14.31 2.01
C ALA A 115 0.60 14.45 1.03
N TYR A 116 0.69 15.37 0.05
CA TYR A 116 -0.39 15.62 -0.90
C TYR A 116 -0.68 14.43 -1.84
N PRO A 117 0.27 13.90 -2.62
CA PRO A 117 0.03 12.72 -3.46
C PRO A 117 -0.27 11.47 -2.64
N VAL A 118 0.31 11.32 -1.44
CA VAL A 118 0.01 10.21 -0.55
C VAL A 118 -1.45 10.25 -0.11
N LYS A 119 -1.93 11.40 0.38
CA LYS A 119 -3.34 11.59 0.76
C LYS A 119 -4.29 11.33 -0.41
N SER A 120 -4.01 11.93 -1.57
CA SER A 120 -4.81 11.75 -2.78
C SER A 120 -4.91 10.27 -3.18
N PHE A 121 -3.80 9.54 -3.11
CA PHE A 121 -3.77 8.11 -3.40
C PHE A 121 -4.58 7.28 -2.39
N LEU A 122 -4.47 7.58 -1.09
CA LEU A 122 -5.22 6.88 -0.04
C LEU A 122 -6.74 7.10 -0.17
N GLU A 123 -7.17 8.31 -0.54
CA GLU A 123 -8.58 8.62 -0.81
C GLU A 123 -9.11 7.86 -2.03
N ILE A 124 -8.32 7.81 -3.11
CA ILE A 124 -8.62 7.01 -4.31
C ILE A 124 -8.76 5.53 -3.92
N TYR A 125 -7.80 5.01 -3.15
CA TYR A 125 -7.82 3.64 -2.66
C TYR A 125 -9.09 3.37 -1.84
N ALA A 126 -9.43 4.24 -0.87
CA ALA A 126 -10.61 4.08 -0.02
C ALA A 126 -11.90 3.99 -0.85
N LYS A 127 -12.04 4.86 -1.86
CA LYS A 127 -13.20 4.86 -2.76
C LYS A 127 -13.24 3.60 -3.63
N ALA A 128 -12.13 3.23 -4.24
CA ALA A 128 -12.03 2.05 -5.10
C ALA A 128 -12.26 0.74 -4.31
N ALA A 129 -11.72 0.63 -3.11
CA ALA A 129 -11.88 -0.51 -2.22
C ALA A 129 -13.37 -0.77 -1.89
N ARG A 130 -14.14 0.29 -1.62
CA ARG A 130 -15.58 0.19 -1.35
C ARG A 130 -16.38 -0.16 -2.61
N THR A 131 -16.06 0.46 -3.74
CA THR A 131 -16.86 0.33 -4.97
C THR A 131 -16.54 -0.95 -5.76
N ASP A 132 -15.28 -1.29 -5.92
CA ASP A 132 -14.84 -2.40 -6.77
C ASP A 132 -14.72 -3.72 -6.01
N LEU A 133 -14.15 -3.67 -4.80
CA LEU A 133 -13.95 -4.85 -3.95
C LEU A 133 -15.11 -5.11 -3.00
N ARG A 134 -16.02 -4.14 -2.80
CA ARG A 134 -17.13 -4.22 -1.84
C ARG A 134 -16.67 -4.54 -0.43
N LEU A 135 -15.48 -4.04 -0.06
CA LEU A 135 -14.99 -4.17 1.30
C LEU A 135 -15.95 -3.43 2.23
N LYS A 136 -16.44 -4.13 3.26
CA LYS A 136 -17.39 -3.58 4.24
C LYS A 136 -16.76 -2.55 5.18
N GLY A 137 -15.43 -2.57 5.30
CA GLY A 137 -14.72 -1.70 6.22
C GLY A 137 -14.52 -0.28 5.70
N ASN A 138 -14.47 0.68 6.62
CA ASN A 138 -14.09 2.05 6.28
C ASN A 138 -12.59 2.26 6.51
N LEU A 139 -11.86 2.55 5.44
CA LEU A 139 -10.58 3.23 5.54
C LEU A 139 -10.83 4.71 5.86
N SER A 140 -10.26 5.18 6.97
CA SER A 140 -10.19 6.59 7.34
C SER A 140 -8.77 7.11 7.13
N VAL A 141 -8.64 8.27 6.47
CA VAL A 141 -7.35 8.92 6.21
C VAL A 141 -7.19 10.08 7.19
N MET A 142 -6.18 10.01 8.05
CA MET A 142 -5.76 11.09 8.93
C MET A 142 -4.61 11.86 8.30
N GLU A 143 -4.61 13.19 8.50
CA GLU A 143 -3.47 14.04 8.13
C GLU A 143 -2.26 13.72 9.00
#